data_AF-A0A7V0PK21-F1
#
_entry.id   AF-A0A7V0PK21-F1
#
_cell.length_a   1.000
_cell.length_b   1.000
_cell.length_c   1.000
_cell.angle_alpha   90.00
_cell.angle_beta   90.00
_cell.angle_gamma   90.00
#
_symmetry.space_group_name_H-M   'P 1'
#
loop_
_entity.id
_entity.type
_entity.pdbx_description
1 polymer ?
#
loop_
_entity_poly.entity_id
_entity_poly.type
_entity_poly.pdbx_seq_one_letter_code
_entity_poly.pdbx_strand_id
1 'polypeptide(L)'
;MANLLWTSRPRKLPLPYAYSSATIGHVTFGTFGFTYLLGAVVVLIALLWFLRYTRTGQAALAVGQNPRGAKLVGIDVNRTYLLIFSLSIAMVAAIGGLFLTGHSIFPGVGAPYTMKSFCLIAMAGVGNLPGILWMGLGLGTAEAFVSSFQGYGGWSDVVFFALLIAVIMAKSYRRHTA
;
A
#
# COMPACT_ATOMS: atom_id res chain seq x y z
N MET A 1 8.50 -8.20 26.76
CA MET A 1 9.91 -8.32 27.21
C MET A 1 10.92 -7.67 26.25
N ALA A 2 10.74 -7.71 24.91
CA ALA A 2 11.63 -7.03 23.97
C ALA A 2 11.61 -5.47 24.03
N ASN A 3 10.54 -4.87 24.54
CA ASN A 3 10.38 -3.41 24.67
C ASN A 3 11.18 -2.77 25.84
N LEU A 4 11.81 -3.60 26.70
CA LEU A 4 12.63 -3.16 27.84
C LEU A 4 14.12 -3.05 27.50
N LEU A 5 14.60 -3.84 26.53
CA LEU A 5 15.99 -3.83 26.07
C LEU A 5 16.24 -2.78 24.97
N TRP A 6 15.20 -2.45 24.18
CA TRP A 6 15.28 -1.50 23.09
C TRP A 6 14.51 -0.23 23.47
N THR A 7 15.23 0.88 23.69
CA THR A 7 14.62 2.17 24.04
C THR A 7 13.66 2.62 22.93
N SER A 8 12.35 2.41 23.11
CA SER A 8 11.30 2.91 22.22
C SER A 8 11.04 4.39 22.51
N ARG A 9 12.07 5.23 22.40
CA ARG A 9 11.85 6.69 22.38
C ARG A 9 11.36 7.06 20.98
N PRO A 10 10.11 7.53 20.81
CA PRO A 10 9.62 7.96 19.51
C PRO A 10 10.44 9.18 19.07
N ARG A 11 11.36 8.98 18.13
CA ARG A 11 12.18 10.05 17.57
C ARG A 11 11.49 10.55 16.30
N LYS A 12 10.79 11.68 16.40
CA LYS A 12 10.37 12.45 15.23
C LYS A 12 11.61 13.12 14.68
N LEU A 13 11.94 12.89 13.41
CA LEU A 13 13.00 13.65 12.74
C LEU A 13 12.44 15.06 12.46
N PRO A 14 12.99 16.12 13.07
CA PRO A 14 12.51 17.47 12.84
C PRO A 14 13.03 17.95 11.48
N LEU A 15 12.34 17.57 10.41
CA LEU A 15 12.64 18.03 9.06
C LEU A 15 11.80 19.29 8.81
N PRO A 16 12.36 20.43 8.39
CA PRO A 16 11.62 21.68 8.16
C PRO A 16 10.45 21.54 7.19
N TYR A 17 10.53 20.57 6.27
CA TYR A 17 9.44 20.22 5.38
C TYR A 17 8.23 19.65 6.14
N ALA A 18 8.42 18.96 7.28
CA ALA A 18 7.42 18.34 8.19
C ALA A 18 6.30 19.28 8.65
N TYR A 19 6.55 20.59 8.59
CA TYR A 19 5.68 21.63 9.15
C TYR A 19 5.28 22.69 8.13
N SER A 20 5.74 22.59 6.89
CA SER A 20 5.34 23.53 5.86
C SER A 20 3.88 23.23 5.52
N SER A 21 2.96 24.11 5.89
CA SER A 21 1.55 24.06 5.49
C SER A 21 1.37 25.10 4.40
N ALA A 22 1.01 24.67 3.19
CA ALA A 22 0.62 25.58 2.13
C ALA A 22 -0.84 25.99 2.36
N THR A 23 -1.05 27.17 2.95
CA THR A 23 -2.37 27.74 3.17
C THR A 23 -2.91 28.29 1.85
N ILE A 24 -3.94 27.65 1.28
CA ILE A 24 -4.77 28.24 0.22
C ILE A 24 -6.08 28.66 0.87
N GLY A 25 -6.22 29.95 1.20
CA GLY A 25 -7.44 30.50 1.82
C GLY A 25 -7.64 30.08 3.29
N HIS A 26 -8.87 29.66 3.65
CA HIS A 26 -9.29 29.33 5.03
C HIS A 26 -9.22 27.83 5.36
N VAL A 27 -8.48 27.04 4.57
CA VAL A 27 -8.32 25.59 4.78
C VAL A 27 -6.83 25.28 4.87
N THR A 28 -6.38 24.91 6.06
CA THR A 28 -4.99 24.53 6.31
C THR A 28 -4.76 23.11 5.82
N PHE A 29 -4.23 22.94 4.60
CA PHE A 29 -3.77 21.65 4.13
C PHE A 29 -2.33 21.43 4.60
N GLY A 30 -2.12 20.43 5.47
CA GLY A 30 -0.78 19.96 5.79
C GLY A 30 -0.17 19.39 4.52
N THR A 31 0.92 20.00 4.02
CA THR A 31 1.57 19.63 2.76
C THR A 31 2.01 18.15 2.73
N PHE A 32 2.12 17.50 3.90
CA PHE A 32 2.34 16.05 4.06
C PHE A 32 1.32 15.15 3.40
N GLY A 33 0.03 15.44 3.60
CA GLY A 33 -1.02 14.58 3.04
C GLY A 33 -0.96 14.58 1.52
N PHE A 34 -0.71 15.77 0.95
CA PHE A 34 -0.64 15.95 -0.50
C PHE A 34 0.63 15.36 -1.11
N THR A 35 1.80 15.57 -0.49
CA THR A 35 3.07 14.99 -0.99
C THR A 35 3.10 13.48 -0.86
N TYR A 36 2.50 12.91 0.20
CA TYR A 36 2.37 11.47 0.37
C TYR A 36 1.43 10.87 -0.69
N LEU A 37 0.26 11.48 -0.91
CA LEU A 37 -0.67 11.07 -1.95
C LEU A 37 0.00 11.14 -3.34
N LEU A 38 0.67 12.24 -3.63
CA LEU A 38 1.33 12.46 -4.92
C LEU A 38 2.49 11.47 -5.13
N GLY A 39 3.29 11.21 -4.10
CA GLY A 39 4.34 10.19 -4.14
C GLY A 39 3.77 8.78 -4.37
N ALA A 40 2.70 8.41 -3.67
CA ALA A 40 2.02 7.13 -3.86
C ALA A 40 1.47 6.98 -5.28
N VAL A 41 0.82 8.01 -5.82
CA VAL A 41 0.29 8.02 -7.20
C VAL A 41 1.41 7.93 -8.24
N VAL A 42 2.51 8.66 -8.05
CA VAL A 42 3.67 8.60 -8.96
C VAL A 42 4.28 7.20 -8.98
N VAL A 43 4.52 6.61 -7.80
CA VAL A 43 5.08 5.26 -7.68
C VAL A 43 4.15 4.21 -8.30
N LEU A 44 2.84 4.37 -8.11
CA LEU A 44 1.82 3.51 -8.70
C LEU A 44 1.82 3.59 -10.23
N ILE A 45 1.79 4.80 -10.79
CA ILE A 45 1.80 5.03 -12.25
C ILE A 45 3.11 4.49 -12.84
N ALA A 46 4.24 4.73 -12.19
CA ALA A 46 5.53 4.19 -12.60
C ALA A 46 5.52 2.66 -12.63
N LEU A 47 4.94 2.00 -11.61
CA LEU A 47 4.81 0.54 -11.60
C LEU A 47 3.91 0.02 -12.71
N LEU A 48 2.73 0.61 -12.90
CA LEU A 48 1.79 0.24 -13.97
C LEU A 48 2.44 0.41 -15.35
N TRP A 49 3.16 1.50 -15.53
CA TRP A 49 3.86 1.80 -16.77
C TRP A 49 4.98 0.77 -17.03
N PHE A 50 5.77 0.46 -15.99
CA PHE A 50 6.81 -0.56 -16.05
C PHE A 50 6.26 -1.95 -16.37
N LEU A 51 5.15 -2.35 -15.74
CA LEU A 51 4.53 -3.66 -16.00
C LEU A 51 3.97 -3.76 -17.42
N ARG A 52 3.41 -2.67 -17.96
CA ARG A 52 2.66 -2.71 -19.23
C ARG A 52 3.54 -2.46 -20.46
N TYR A 53 4.55 -1.60 -20.35
CA TYR A 53 5.37 -1.18 -21.49
C TYR A 53 6.77 -1.82 -21.51
N THR A 54 7.28 -2.31 -20.39
CA THR A 54 8.64 -2.88 -20.34
C THR A 54 8.62 -4.39 -20.58
N ARG A 55 9.54 -4.89 -21.42
CA ARG A 55 9.66 -6.34 -21.71
C ARG A 55 9.88 -7.19 -20.45
N THR A 56 10.62 -6.65 -19.49
CA THR A 56 10.86 -7.27 -18.17
C THR A 56 9.57 -7.34 -17.33
N GLY A 57 8.72 -6.32 -17.40
CA GLY A 57 7.41 -6.29 -16.74
C GLY A 57 6.41 -7.30 -17.33
N GLN A 58 6.40 -7.44 -18.65
CA GLN A 58 5.57 -8.46 -19.33
C GLN A 58 6.07 -9.88 -19.04
N ALA A 59 7.39 -10.08 -19.00
CA ALA A 59 7.97 -11.35 -18.57
C ALA A 59 7.58 -11.71 -17.12
N ALA A 60 7.55 -10.74 -16.21
CA ALA A 60 7.08 -10.94 -14.84
C ALA A 60 5.62 -11.41 -14.78
N LEU A 61 4.73 -10.81 -15.58
CA LEU A 61 3.33 -11.23 -15.67
C LEU A 61 3.20 -12.64 -16.26
N ALA A 62 3.99 -12.99 -17.29
CA ALA A 62 3.99 -14.32 -17.88
C ALA A 62 4.47 -15.41 -16.90
N VAL A 63 5.52 -15.11 -16.12
CA VAL A 63 6.02 -16.01 -15.07
C VAL A 63 4.98 -16.21 -13.95
N GLY A 64 4.23 -15.15 -13.60
CA GLY A 64 3.15 -15.22 -12.61
C GLY A 64 1.97 -16.09 -13.04
N GLN A 65 1.69 -16.19 -14.34
CA GLN A 65 0.64 -17.05 -14.88
C GLN A 65 1.07 -18.51 -15.01
N ASN A 66 2.25 -18.76 -15.61
CA ASN A 66 2.79 -20.10 -15.75
C ASN A 66 4.33 -20.09 -15.78
N PRO A 67 5.01 -20.37 -14.67
CA PRO A 67 6.47 -20.35 -14.61
C PRO A 67 7.11 -21.47 -15.44
N ARG A 68 6.41 -22.60 -15.65
CA ARG A 68 6.91 -23.68 -16.53
C ARG A 68 6.82 -23.29 -18.00
N GLY A 69 5.70 -22.67 -18.40
CA GLY A 69 5.50 -22.16 -19.76
C GLY A 69 6.49 -21.05 -20.11
N ALA A 70 6.77 -20.13 -19.18
CA ALA A 70 7.72 -19.05 -19.40
C ALA A 70 9.14 -19.56 -19.70
N LYS A 71 9.59 -20.65 -19.07
CA LYS A 71 10.91 -21.27 -19.36
C LYS A 71 11.02 -21.80 -20.79
N LEU A 72 9.92 -22.33 -21.34
CA LEU A 72 9.90 -22.88 -22.70
C LEU A 72 10.04 -21.79 -23.78
N VAL A 73 9.62 -20.56 -23.49
CA VAL A 73 9.76 -19.40 -24.39
C VAL A 73 11.13 -18.71 -24.23
N GLY A 74 12.04 -19.30 -23.43
CA GLY A 74 13.39 -18.77 -23.21
C GLY A 74 13.46 -17.63 -22.17
N ILE A 75 12.43 -17.45 -21.35
CA ILE A 75 12.46 -16.45 -20.25
C ILE A 75 13.24 -17.03 -19.07
N ASP A 76 14.29 -16.33 -18.65
CA ASP A 76 15.02 -16.62 -17.42
C ASP A 76 14.14 -16.32 -16.19
N VAL A 77 13.41 -17.35 -15.73
CA VAL A 77 12.52 -17.25 -14.55
C VAL A 77 13.29 -16.78 -13.31
N ASN A 78 14.52 -17.27 -13.11
CA ASN A 78 15.31 -16.93 -11.92
C ASN A 78 15.72 -15.45 -11.89
N ARG A 79 16.15 -14.90 -13.03
CA ARG A 79 16.45 -13.46 -13.17
C ARG A 79 15.18 -12.62 -13.00
N THR A 80 14.07 -13.08 -13.55
CA THR A 80 12.78 -12.39 -13.44
C THR A 80 12.32 -12.30 -11.98
N TYR A 81 12.46 -13.38 -11.20
CA TYR A 81 12.16 -13.34 -9.76
C TYR A 81 13.06 -12.36 -8.99
N LEU A 82 14.36 -12.36 -9.25
CA LEU A 82 15.29 -11.41 -8.61
C LEU A 82 14.95 -9.96 -8.95
N LEU A 83 14.59 -9.68 -10.20
CA LEU A 83 14.16 -8.35 -10.63
C LEU A 83 12.89 -7.91 -9.91
N ILE A 84 11.85 -8.75 -9.86
CA ILE A 84 10.59 -8.42 -9.16
C ILE A 84 10.84 -8.19 -7.67
N PHE A 85 11.67 -9.01 -7.04
CA PHE A 85 12.00 -8.88 -5.62
C PHE A 85 12.75 -7.58 -5.34
N SER A 86 13.76 -7.26 -6.14
CA SER A 86 14.51 -6.00 -6.03
C SER A 86 13.61 -4.78 -6.26
N LEU A 87 12.70 -4.84 -7.23
CA LEU A 87 11.75 -3.77 -7.51
C LEU A 87 10.78 -3.55 -6.35
N SER A 88 10.29 -4.64 -5.74
CA SER A 88 9.41 -4.57 -4.58
C SER A 88 10.10 -3.89 -3.40
N ILE A 89 11.35 -4.26 -3.11
CA ILE A 89 12.16 -3.63 -2.06
C ILE A 89 12.39 -2.15 -2.36
N ALA A 90 12.74 -1.81 -3.60
CA ALA A 90 12.97 -0.43 -4.02
C ALA A 90 11.70 0.43 -3.82
N MET A 91 10.53 -0.10 -4.16
CA MET A 91 9.25 0.59 -3.95
C MET A 91 8.92 0.76 -2.46
N VAL A 92 9.13 -0.28 -1.66
CA VAL A 92 8.92 -0.21 -0.20
C VAL A 92 9.87 0.79 0.43
N ALA A 93 11.13 0.86 -0.01
CA ALA A 93 12.10 1.84 0.47
C ALA A 93 11.70 3.28 0.10
N ALA A 94 11.25 3.50 -1.13
CA ALA A 94 10.81 4.83 -1.60
C ALA A 94 9.57 5.32 -0.82
N ILE A 95 8.55 4.48 -0.69
CA ILE A 95 7.31 4.83 0.03
C ILE A 95 7.57 4.89 1.55
N GLY A 96 8.36 3.96 2.07
CA GLY A 96 8.74 3.92 3.49
C GLY A 96 9.49 5.18 3.90
N GLY A 97 10.45 5.66 3.10
CA GLY A 97 11.16 6.92 3.35
C GLY A 97 10.23 8.13 3.44
N LEU A 98 9.21 8.20 2.57
CA LEU A 98 8.16 9.21 2.65
C LEU A 98 7.32 9.08 3.93
N PHE A 99 6.96 7.84 4.29
CA PHE A 99 6.17 7.54 5.49
C PHE A 99 6.87 7.94 6.80
N LEU A 100 8.19 7.76 6.88
CA LEU A 100 9.01 8.14 8.04
C LEU A 100 8.96 9.64 8.37
N THR A 101 8.59 10.48 7.41
CA THR A 101 8.58 11.94 7.60
C THR A 101 7.34 12.42 8.38
N GLY A 102 6.21 11.69 8.28
CA GLY A 102 4.95 12.07 8.92
C GLY A 102 4.62 11.33 10.23
N HIS A 103 5.18 10.13 10.43
CA HIS A 103 4.85 9.26 11.56
C HIS A 103 6.03 8.97 12.49
N SER A 104 5.79 9.01 13.80
CA SER A 104 6.78 8.58 14.80
C SER A 104 7.14 7.11 14.62
N ILE A 105 8.43 6.82 14.47
CA ILE A 105 8.94 5.46 14.31
C ILE A 105 8.99 4.78 15.70
N PHE A 106 8.26 3.69 15.86
CA PHE A 106 8.39 2.76 16.98
C PHE A 106 8.43 1.32 16.45
N PRO A 107 9.09 0.35 17.11
CA PRO A 107 9.27 -1.00 16.59
C PRO A 107 7.97 -1.76 16.23
N GLY A 108 6.83 -1.30 16.73
CA GLY A 108 5.50 -1.86 16.45
C GLY A 108 4.70 -1.15 15.33
N VAL A 109 5.21 -0.09 14.69
CA VAL A 109 4.44 0.66 13.67
C VAL A 109 4.01 -0.21 12.51
N GLY A 110 4.84 -1.18 12.11
CA GLY A 110 4.62 -1.97 10.89
C GLY A 110 3.50 -3.01 11.02
N ALA A 111 3.25 -3.52 12.23
CA ALA A 111 2.32 -4.62 12.47
C ALA A 111 0.89 -4.37 11.91
N PRO A 112 0.22 -3.22 12.21
CA PRO A 112 -1.09 -2.93 11.64
C PRO A 112 -1.06 -2.79 10.12
N TYR A 113 -0.01 -2.21 9.53
CA TYR A 113 0.08 -2.06 8.07
C TYR A 113 0.27 -3.40 7.35
N THR A 114 1.05 -4.32 7.91
CA THR A 114 1.20 -5.66 7.35
C THR A 114 -0.14 -6.41 7.36
N MET A 115 -0.88 -6.35 8.47
CA MET A 115 -2.21 -6.95 8.53
C MET A 115 -3.17 -6.34 7.49
N LYS A 116 -3.19 -5.01 7.37
CA LYS A 116 -4.00 -4.31 6.37
C LYS A 116 -3.66 -4.72 4.94
N SER A 117 -2.37 -4.82 4.61
CA SER A 117 -1.92 -5.25 3.27
C SER A 117 -2.35 -6.67 2.92
N PHE A 118 -2.25 -7.62 3.87
CA PHE A 118 -2.63 -9.01 3.65
C PHE A 118 -4.13 -9.16 3.37
N CYS A 119 -4.94 -8.53 4.22
CA CYS A 119 -6.39 -8.47 4.03
C CYS A 119 -6.78 -7.78 2.72
N LEU A 120 -6.10 -6.70 2.34
CA LEU A 120 -6.38 -5.98 1.09
C LEU A 120 -6.14 -6.88 -0.14
N ILE A 121 -5.05 -7.64 -0.14
CA ILE A 121 -4.75 -8.63 -1.19
C ILE A 121 -5.80 -9.74 -1.18
N ALA A 122 -6.24 -10.22 -0.01
CA ALA A 122 -7.28 -11.23 0.10
C ALA A 122 -8.64 -10.75 -0.45
N MET A 123 -9.01 -9.49 -0.19
CA MET A 123 -10.21 -8.86 -0.73
C MET A 123 -10.13 -8.75 -2.26
N ALA A 124 -9.05 -8.19 -2.79
CA ALA A 124 -8.87 -7.94 -4.21
C ALA A 124 -8.69 -9.23 -5.04
N GLY A 125 -8.05 -10.24 -4.46
CA GLY A 125 -7.64 -11.47 -5.12
C GLY A 125 -6.21 -11.43 -5.66
N VAL A 126 -5.54 -12.58 -5.58
CA VAL A 126 -4.14 -12.75 -6.01
C VAL A 126 -4.02 -12.54 -7.53
N GLY A 127 -3.11 -11.66 -7.95
CA GLY A 127 -2.81 -11.41 -9.37
C GLY A 127 -3.71 -10.39 -10.06
N ASN A 128 -4.74 -9.85 -9.41
CA ASN A 128 -5.62 -8.82 -9.98
C ASN A 128 -5.17 -7.40 -9.61
N LEU A 129 -4.16 -6.87 -10.31
CA LEU A 129 -3.64 -5.51 -10.12
C LEU A 129 -4.71 -4.40 -10.11
N PRO A 130 -5.63 -4.32 -11.10
CA PRO A 130 -6.70 -3.31 -11.05
C PRO A 130 -7.68 -3.53 -9.90
N GLY A 131 -7.94 -4.78 -9.49
CA GLY A 131 -8.73 -5.05 -8.29
C GLY A 131 -8.08 -4.51 -7.02
N ILE A 132 -6.77 -4.69 -6.87
CA ILE A 132 -6.00 -4.21 -5.71
C ILE A 132 -6.07 -2.68 -5.60
N LEU A 133 -6.00 -1.99 -6.73
CA LEU A 133 -6.12 -0.53 -6.82
C LEU A 133 -7.46 -0.01 -6.31
N TRP A 134 -8.56 -0.59 -6.81
CA TRP A 134 -9.91 -0.20 -6.40
C TRP A 134 -10.16 -0.49 -4.92
N MET A 135 -9.66 -1.61 -4.41
CA MET A 135 -9.76 -1.94 -2.99
C MET A 135 -8.94 -0.98 -2.12
N GLY A 136 -7.72 -0.61 -2.55
CA GLY A 136 -6.87 0.37 -1.87
C GLY A 136 -7.51 1.74 -1.75
N LEU A 137 -8.03 2.26 -2.87
CA LEU A 137 -8.73 3.54 -2.90
C LEU A 137 -10.02 3.50 -2.08
N GLY A 138 -10.82 2.44 -2.20
CA GLY A 138 -12.05 2.28 -1.42
C GLY A 138 -11.78 2.22 0.08
N LEU A 139 -10.77 1.46 0.50
CA LEU A 139 -10.41 1.34 1.90
C LEU A 139 -9.84 2.64 2.47
N GLY A 140 -8.91 3.28 1.75
CA GLY A 140 -8.31 4.55 2.18
C GLY A 140 -9.31 5.70 2.27
N THR A 141 -10.24 5.80 1.30
CA THR A 141 -11.31 6.81 1.34
C THR A 141 -12.29 6.55 2.49
N ALA A 142 -12.66 5.29 2.74
CA ALA A 142 -13.52 4.93 3.87
C ALA A 142 -12.86 5.26 5.23
N GLU A 143 -11.58 4.96 5.40
CA GLU A 143 -10.83 5.32 6.62
C GLU A 143 -10.74 6.85 6.79
N ALA A 144 -10.49 7.59 5.71
CA ALA A 144 -10.43 9.06 5.75
C ALA A 144 -11.78 9.68 6.09
N PHE A 145 -12.88 9.14 5.55
CA PHE A 145 -14.23 9.64 5.79
C PHE A 145 -14.64 9.49 7.25
N VAL A 146 -14.30 8.35 7.88
CA VAL A 146 -14.58 8.11 9.30
C VAL A 146 -13.63 8.91 10.20
N SER A 147 -12.38 9.09 9.80
CA SER A 147 -11.43 9.94 10.53
C SER A 147 -11.83 11.42 10.54
N SER A 148 -12.58 11.88 9.53
CA SER A 148 -13.15 13.24 9.49
C SER A 148 -14.34 13.46 10.44
N PHE A 149 -14.99 12.40 10.93
CA PHE A 149 -16.03 12.54 11.95
C PHE A 149 -15.40 12.70 13.34
N GLN A 150 -15.49 13.92 13.89
CA GLN A 150 -14.95 14.33 15.18
C GLN A 150 -15.38 13.36 16.31
N GLY A 151 -14.42 12.64 16.92
CA GLY A 151 -14.64 11.81 18.13
C GLY A 151 -14.33 10.31 18.01
N TYR A 152 -14.13 9.78 16.80
CA TYR A 152 -13.96 8.35 16.54
C TYR A 152 -12.59 7.94 15.98
N GLY A 153 -11.51 8.63 16.37
CA GLY A 153 -10.15 8.36 15.86
C GLY A 153 -9.62 6.94 16.11
N GLY A 154 -10.22 6.17 17.02
CA GLY A 154 -9.91 4.75 17.26
C GLY A 154 -10.72 3.76 16.42
N TRP A 155 -11.67 4.23 15.58
CA TRP A 155 -12.58 3.35 14.83
C TRP A 155 -12.10 3.03 13.41
N SER A 156 -10.95 3.56 12.98
CA SER A 156 -10.40 3.22 11.65
C SER A 156 -10.18 1.72 11.47
N ASP A 157 -9.77 0.99 12.53
CA ASP A 157 -9.68 -0.47 12.48
C ASP A 157 -11.05 -1.15 12.35
N VAL A 158 -12.09 -0.62 13.00
CA VAL A 158 -13.46 -1.12 12.87
C VAL A 158 -13.96 -0.97 11.43
N VAL A 159 -13.69 0.17 10.80
CA VAL A 159 -14.04 0.44 9.40
C VAL A 159 -13.31 -0.52 8.47
N PHE A 160 -12.02 -0.72 8.71
CA PHE A 160 -11.21 -1.68 7.94
C PHE A 160 -11.82 -3.10 8.00
N PHE A 161 -12.17 -3.58 9.20
CA PHE A 161 -12.79 -4.90 9.37
C PHE A 161 -14.22 -4.94 8.80
N ALA A 162 -15.01 -3.89 8.95
CA ALA A 162 -16.35 -3.80 8.38
C ALA A 162 -16.32 -3.85 6.85
N LEU A 163 -15.39 -3.11 6.23
CA LEU A 163 -15.20 -3.10 4.78
C LEU A 163 -14.68 -4.45 4.27
N LEU A 164 -13.79 -5.11 5.03
CA LEU A 164 -13.37 -6.48 4.77
C LEU A 164 -14.56 -7.43 4.69
N ILE A 165 -15.40 -7.42 5.73
CA ILE A 165 -16.58 -8.28 5.81
C ILE A 165 -17.53 -7.94 4.66
N ALA A 166 -17.80 -6.66 4.40
CA ALA A 166 -18.69 -6.22 3.33
C ALA A 166 -18.23 -6.70 1.95
N VAL A 167 -16.93 -6.61 1.66
CA VAL A 167 -16.36 -7.02 0.36
C VAL A 167 -16.38 -8.53 0.21
N ILE A 168 -16.03 -9.28 1.27
CA ILE A 168 -16.10 -10.75 1.25
C ILE A 168 -17.56 -11.20 1.08
N MET A 169 -18.50 -10.58 1.77
CA MET A 169 -19.94 -10.85 1.66
C MET A 169 -20.42 -10.60 0.22
N ALA A 170 -20.10 -9.45 -0.36
CA ALA A 170 -20.46 -9.11 -1.74
C ALA A 170 -19.87 -10.09 -2.76
N LYS A 171 -18.60 -10.49 -2.57
CA LYS A 171 -17.92 -11.48 -3.40
C LYS A 171 -18.54 -12.87 -3.26
N SER A 172 -18.91 -13.26 -2.03
CA SER A 172 -19.58 -14.53 -1.73
C SER A 172 -20.96 -14.59 -2.41
N TYR A 173 -21.74 -13.51 -2.30
CA TYR A 173 -23.07 -13.42 -2.90
C TYR A 173 -23.03 -13.56 -4.44
N ARG A 174 -22.02 -12.98 -5.09
CA ARG A 174 -21.78 -13.14 -6.54
C ARG A 174 -21.40 -14.57 -6.95
N ARG A 175 -20.81 -15.38 -6.07
CA ARG A 175 -20.50 -16.79 -6.37
C ARG A 175 -21.70 -17.72 -6.27
N HIS A 176 -22.74 -17.32 -5.55
CA HIS A 176 -23.97 -18.12 -5.42
C HIS A 176 -24.99 -17.83 -6.52
N THR A 177 -24.80 -16.77 -7.30
CA THR A 177 -25.71 -16.35 -8.39
C THR A 177 -25.14 -16.58 -9.79
N ALA A 178 -23.92 -17.13 -9.90
CA ALA A 178 -23.24 -17.50 -11.15
C ALA A 178 -22.99 -19.02 -11.17
#